data_AF-A0AAW0TBB8-F1
#
_entry.id   AF-A0AAW0TBB8-F1
#
_cell.length_a   1.000
_cell.length_b   1.000
_cell.length_c   1.000
_cell.angle_alpha   90.00
_cell.angle_beta   90.00
_cell.angle_gamma   90.00
#
_symmetry.space_group_name_H-M   'P 1'
#
loop_
_entity.id
_entity.type
_entity.pdbx_description
1 polymer ?
#
loop_
_entity_poly.entity_id
_entity_poly.type
_entity_poly.pdbx_seq_one_letter_code
_entity_poly.pdbx_strand_id
1 'polypeptide(L)'
;MVSVKNYIMVIMASSYVDKYGQMPFHMGREERGILACFGWGIRKGAPFLEAFLSLASRLEDAGLVKHWTEVVVAQRVKETRAKNAPKATNVFGSLEDEKEVVLSMDHLQGAFYLLFLGSGLASITFLAEKINGI
;
A
#
# COMPACT_ATOMS: atom_id res chain seq x y z
N MET A 1 -6.98 -13.02 19.51
CA MET A 1 -5.62 -13.54 19.24
C MET A 1 -5.00 -12.83 18.03
N VAL A 2 -3.85 -12.16 18.20
CA VAL A 2 -3.16 -11.49 17.07
C VAL A 2 -2.40 -12.56 16.27
N SER A 3 -2.89 -12.91 15.08
CA SER A 3 -2.19 -13.84 14.19
C SER A 3 -0.87 -13.22 13.71
N VAL A 4 0.19 -14.04 13.65
CA VAL A 4 1.49 -13.71 13.06
C VAL A 4 1.33 -13.10 11.67
N LYS A 5 0.32 -13.57 10.93
CA LYS A 5 -0.01 -13.05 9.61
C LYS A 5 -0.36 -11.57 9.66
N ASN A 6 -1.19 -11.16 10.62
CA ASN A 6 -1.56 -9.77 10.80
C ASN A 6 -0.32 -8.95 11.18
N TYR A 7 0.53 -9.46 12.08
CA TYR A 7 1.76 -8.78 12.46
C TYR A 7 2.73 -8.57 11.28
N ILE A 8 2.96 -9.58 10.45
CA ILE A 8 3.81 -9.46 9.25
C ILE A 8 3.15 -8.52 8.23
N MET A 9 1.84 -8.59 8.04
CA MET A 9 1.11 -7.68 7.15
C MET A 9 1.31 -6.22 7.59
N VAL A 10 1.31 -5.96 8.89
CA VAL A 10 1.57 -4.63 9.45
C VAL A 10 2.98 -4.15 9.13
N ILE A 11 3.98 -5.02 9.31
CA ILE A 11 5.38 -4.69 8.98
C ILE A 11 5.53 -4.43 7.47
N MET A 12 4.91 -5.25 6.64
CA MET A 12 4.91 -5.04 5.19
C MET A 12 4.23 -3.72 4.82
N ALA A 13 3.07 -3.44 5.39
CA ALA A 13 2.32 -2.21 5.16
C ALA A 13 3.09 -0.96 5.63
N SER A 14 3.85 -1.05 6.72
CA SER A 14 4.60 0.09 7.27
C SER A 14 5.93 0.34 6.56
N SER A 15 6.61 -0.73 6.15
CA SER A 15 8.02 -0.66 5.74
C SER A 15 8.25 -0.89 4.25
N TYR A 16 7.31 -1.54 3.55
CA TYR A 16 7.49 -2.01 2.18
C TYR A 16 6.40 -1.53 1.20
N VAL A 17 5.52 -0.63 1.64
CA VAL A 17 4.57 0.05 0.74
C VAL A 17 5.29 1.18 0.02
N ASP A 18 5.31 1.13 -1.31
CA ASP A 18 5.89 2.17 -2.15
C ASP A 18 5.09 3.49 -2.06
N LYS A 19 5.68 4.60 -2.53
CA LYS A 19 5.05 5.93 -2.59
C LYS A 19 3.69 5.91 -3.29
N TYR A 20 3.52 5.00 -4.25
CA TYR A 20 2.29 4.78 -5.01
C TYR A 20 1.28 3.85 -4.32
N GLY A 21 1.53 3.43 -3.08
CA GLY A 21 0.65 2.55 -2.31
C GLY A 21 0.71 1.08 -2.72
N GLN A 22 1.59 0.70 -3.64
CA GLN A 22 1.75 -0.69 -4.07
C GLN A 22 2.67 -1.46 -3.12
N MET A 23 2.29 -2.69 -2.79
CA MET A 23 3.14 -3.63 -2.05
C MET A 23 3.76 -4.61 -3.04
N PRO A 24 5.10 -4.63 -3.19
CA PRO A 24 5.78 -5.55 -4.11
C PRO A 24 5.72 -7.01 -3.64
N PHE A 25 5.28 -7.25 -2.39
CA PHE A 25 5.15 -8.56 -1.80
C PHE A 25 3.68 -8.87 -1.50
N HIS A 26 3.21 -10.01 -2.03
CA HIS A 26 1.91 -10.57 -1.70
C HIS A 26 2.08 -11.71 -0.70
N MET A 27 1.22 -11.71 0.33
CA MET A 27 1.26 -12.75 1.34
C MET A 27 0.60 -14.03 0.79
N GLY A 28 1.31 -15.16 0.90
CA GLY A 28 0.78 -16.46 0.49
C GLY A 28 -0.52 -16.82 1.19
N ARG A 29 -1.41 -17.53 0.49
CA ARG A 29 -2.72 -17.94 1.01
C ARG A 29 -2.59 -18.97 2.14
N GLU A 30 -1.55 -19.80 2.10
CA GLU A 30 -1.30 -20.86 3.07
C GLU A 30 -0.41 -20.38 4.21
N GLU A 31 -0.95 -20.47 5.43
CA GLU A 31 -0.19 -20.26 6.66
C GLU A 31 0.54 -21.55 7.01
N ARG A 32 1.86 -21.60 6.81
CA ARG A 32 2.67 -22.64 7.47
C ARG A 32 2.66 -22.32 8.96
N GLY A 33 2.09 -23.22 9.75
CA GLY A 33 1.68 -23.06 11.16
C GLY A 33 2.80 -22.75 12.16
N ILE A 34 3.49 -21.63 12.00
CA ILE A 34 4.24 -21.00 13.09
C ILE A 34 3.20 -20.29 13.94
N LEU A 35 2.62 -21.04 14.88
CA LEU A 35 1.65 -20.53 15.84
C LEU A 35 2.37 -19.65 16.88
N ALA A 36 2.88 -18.48 16.46
CA ALA A 36 3.40 -17.52 17.44
C ALA A 36 2.19 -16.90 18.15
N CYS A 37 1.95 -17.40 19.36
CA CYS A 37 0.88 -16.97 20.23
C CYS A 37 1.45 -15.96 21.21
N PHE A 38 0.89 -14.77 21.27
CA PHE A 38 1.15 -13.84 22.35
C PHE A 38 0.25 -14.19 23.53
N GLY A 39 0.85 -14.44 24.68
CA GLY A 39 0.16 -14.81 25.92
C GLY A 39 0.46 -13.84 27.05
N TRP A 40 -0.37 -13.88 28.10
CA TRP A 40 -0.20 -13.08 29.29
C TRP A 40 0.66 -13.82 30.32
N GLY A 41 1.75 -13.22 30.78
CA GLY A 41 2.57 -13.76 31.87
C GLY A 41 1.97 -13.39 33.23
N ILE A 42 1.26 -14.32 33.87
CA ILE A 42 0.62 -14.10 35.18
C ILE A 42 1.20 -15.08 36.21
N ARG A 43 1.40 -14.62 37.46
CA ARG A 43 1.86 -15.50 38.55
C ARG A 43 0.82 -16.59 38.84
N LYS A 44 1.31 -17.80 39.09
CA LYS A 44 0.48 -18.93 39.52
C LYS A 44 -0.25 -18.59 40.82
N GLY A 45 -1.57 -18.77 40.84
CA GLY A 45 -2.41 -18.48 42.02
C GLY A 45 -2.88 -17.03 42.13
N ALA A 46 -2.78 -16.22 41.07
CA ALA A 46 -3.34 -14.87 41.08
C ALA A 46 -4.87 -14.92 41.31
N PRO A 47 -5.41 -14.20 42.32
CA PRO A 47 -6.82 -14.28 42.71
C PRO A 47 -7.78 -13.77 41.62
N PHE A 48 -7.27 -12.97 40.67
CA PHE A 48 -8.08 -12.37 39.60
C PHE A 48 -7.87 -13.04 38.23
N LEU A 49 -7.18 -14.18 38.16
CA LEU A 49 -6.88 -14.84 36.88
C LEU A 49 -8.16 -15.19 36.11
N GLU A 50 -9.11 -15.82 36.78
CA GLU A 50 -10.38 -16.26 36.16
C GLU A 50 -11.20 -15.07 35.65
N ALA A 51 -11.32 -14.02 36.47
CA ALA A 51 -12.02 -12.79 36.08
C ALA A 51 -11.33 -12.11 34.88
N PHE A 52 -10.00 -12.09 34.87
CA PHE A 52 -9.23 -11.53 33.77
C PHE A 52 -9.41 -12.34 32.48
N LEU A 53 -9.33 -13.67 32.53
CA LEU A 53 -9.52 -14.52 31.36
C LEU A 53 -10.93 -14.37 30.77
N SER A 54 -11.95 -14.31 31.62
CA SER A 54 -13.34 -14.06 31.19
C SER A 54 -13.52 -12.68 30.53
N LEU A 55 -12.86 -11.65 31.06
CA LEU A 55 -12.87 -10.33 30.44
C LEU A 55 -12.12 -10.32 29.10
N ALA A 56 -10.97 -10.99 29.04
CA ALA A 56 -10.16 -11.08 27.83
C ALA A 56 -10.91 -11.80 26.71
N SER A 57 -11.60 -12.91 27.00
CA SER A 57 -12.42 -13.61 26.01
C SER A 57 -13.57 -12.74 25.52
N ARG A 58 -14.28 -12.05 26.41
CA ARG A 58 -15.35 -11.11 26.03
C ARG A 58 -14.84 -9.95 25.17
N LEU A 59 -13.64 -9.45 25.43
CA LEU A 59 -13.00 -8.41 24.61
C LEU A 59 -12.65 -8.92 23.20
N GLU A 60 -12.22 -10.17 23.11
CA GLU A 60 -11.93 -10.85 21.85
C GLU A 60 -13.22 -11.11 21.06
N ASP A 61 -14.26 -11.64 21.71
CA ASP A 61 -15.57 -11.90 21.11
C ASP A 61 -16.26 -10.63 20.63
N ALA A 62 -16.08 -9.51 21.36
CA ALA A 62 -16.56 -8.21 20.95
C ALA A 62 -15.79 -7.61 19.75
N GLY A 63 -14.70 -8.24 19.31
CA GLY A 63 -13.86 -7.76 18.22
C GLY A 63 -13.02 -6.53 18.58
N LEU A 64 -12.98 -6.13 19.85
CA LEU A 64 -12.30 -4.92 20.31
C LEU A 64 -10.79 -5.01 20.10
N VAL A 65 -10.23 -6.21 20.30
CA VAL A 65 -8.82 -6.51 20.05
C VAL A 65 -8.45 -6.29 18.58
N LYS A 66 -9.32 -6.72 17.66
CA LYS A 66 -9.12 -6.53 16.22
C LYS A 66 -9.15 -5.04 15.87
N HIS A 67 -10.17 -4.32 16.36
CA HIS A 67 -10.32 -2.89 16.14
C HIS A 67 -9.10 -2.09 16.63
N TRP A 68 -8.63 -2.33 17.85
CA TRP A 68 -7.44 -1.64 18.37
C TRP A 68 -6.17 -1.99 17.61
N THR A 69 -6.04 -3.24 17.15
CA THR A 69 -4.90 -3.62 16.30
C THR A 69 -4.92 -2.80 15.02
N GLU A 70 -6.05 -2.69 14.33
CA GLU A 70 -6.19 -1.87 13.12
C GLU A 70 -5.87 -0.39 13.37
N VAL A 71 -6.35 0.18 14.49
CA VAL A 71 -6.08 1.58 14.87
C VAL A 71 -4.59 1.81 15.13
N VAL A 72 -3.94 0.96 15.92
CA VAL A 72 -2.51 1.07 16.24
C VAL A 72 -1.66 0.93 14.97
N VAL A 73 -2.06 0.03 14.07
CA VAL A 73 -1.41 -0.16 12.77
C VAL A 73 -1.55 1.08 11.91
N ALA A 74 -2.76 1.60 11.75
CA ALA A 74 -3.01 2.80 10.98
C ALA A 74 -2.21 3.99 11.52
N GLN A 75 -2.14 4.14 12.85
CA GLN A 75 -1.33 5.16 13.49
C GLN A 75 0.16 4.97 13.21
N ARG A 76 0.69 3.75 13.36
CA ARG A 76 2.10 3.43 13.07
C ARG A 76 2.47 3.71 11.61
N VAL A 77 1.61 3.34 10.67
CA VAL A 77 1.82 3.62 9.24
C VAL A 77 1.86 5.13 9.01
N LYS A 78 0.95 5.91 9.62
CA LYS A 78 0.97 7.38 9.54
C LYS A 78 2.25 7.98 10.11
N GLU A 79 2.68 7.54 11.28
CA GLU A 79 3.91 8.01 11.93
C GLU A 79 5.16 7.69 11.10
N THR A 80 5.27 6.47 10.59
CA THR A 80 6.40 6.05 9.75
C THR A 80 6.43 6.83 8.43
N ARG A 81 5.27 7.06 7.81
CA ARG A 81 5.17 7.90 6.61
C ARG A 81 5.54 9.36 6.89
N ALA A 82 5.11 9.93 8.01
CA ALA A 82 5.48 11.29 8.41
C ALA A 82 7.00 11.43 8.65
N LYS A 83 7.66 10.39 9.17
CA LYS A 83 9.12 10.37 9.37
C LYS A 83 9.93 10.15 8.09
N ASN A 84 9.40 9.37 7.15
CA ASN A 84 10.05 9.03 5.89
C ASN A 84 9.67 9.97 4.73
N ALA A 85 8.69 10.85 4.93
CA ALA A 85 8.45 11.96 4.01
C ALA A 85 9.75 12.76 3.92
N PRO A 86 10.34 12.94 2.72
CA PRO A 86 11.44 13.87 2.58
C PRO A 86 10.95 15.20 3.14
N LYS A 87 11.78 15.89 3.94
CA LYS A 87 11.55 17.28 4.32
C LYS A 87 11.49 18.10 3.03
N ALA A 88 10.32 18.11 2.39
CA ALA A 88 10.01 18.96 1.27
C ALA A 88 10.00 20.37 1.87
N THR A 89 11.03 21.12 1.51
CA THR A 89 11.14 22.54 1.71
C THR A 89 9.78 23.19 1.49
N ASN A 90 9.33 23.95 2.49
CA ASN A 90 8.12 24.75 2.47
C ASN A 90 7.98 25.50 1.14
N VAL A 91 7.05 25.09 0.28
CA VAL A 91 6.42 25.97 -0.71
C VAL A 91 4.98 25.51 -0.87
N PHE A 92 4.05 26.30 -0.31
CA PHE A 92 2.59 26.22 -0.48
C PHE A 92 1.95 24.92 0.04
N GLY A 93 1.17 24.94 1.11
CA GLY A 93 -0.10 25.67 1.17
C GLY A 93 -1.20 24.63 1.08
N SER A 94 -1.85 24.37 2.21
CA SER A 94 -2.97 23.45 2.37
C SER A 94 -4.02 23.56 1.27
N LEU A 95 -4.46 22.42 0.74
CA LEU A 95 -5.85 21.93 0.71
C LEU A 95 -6.03 20.98 -0.50
N GLU A 96 -6.69 19.86 -0.22
CA GLU A 96 -7.41 19.00 -1.17
C GLU A 96 -6.58 18.20 -2.20
N ASP A 97 -6.40 16.92 -1.88
CA ASP A 97 -6.78 15.75 -2.69
C ASP A 97 -6.74 15.86 -4.24
N GLU A 98 -5.72 16.49 -4.82
CA GLU A 98 -5.33 16.18 -6.19
C GLU A 98 -4.42 14.96 -6.13
N LYS A 99 -5.00 13.80 -6.42
CA LYS A 99 -4.25 12.67 -6.99
C LYS A 99 -3.47 13.21 -8.18
N GLU A 100 -2.22 13.56 -7.94
CA GLU A 100 -1.19 13.68 -8.96
C GLU A 100 -1.05 12.28 -9.55
N VAL A 101 -1.95 11.94 -10.48
CA VAL A 101 -1.84 10.75 -11.31
C VAL A 101 -0.61 11.03 -12.15
N VAL A 102 0.53 10.50 -11.71
CA VAL A 102 1.75 10.49 -12.51
C VAL A 102 1.38 9.81 -13.82
N LEU A 103 1.15 10.62 -14.87
CA LEU A 103 0.85 10.12 -16.21
C LEU A 103 2.06 9.31 -16.65
N SER A 104 1.97 7.99 -16.50
CA SER A 104 2.97 7.06 -17.00
C SER A 104 3.06 7.20 -18.53
N MET A 105 4.27 7.05 -19.05
CA MET A 105 4.61 7.13 -20.47
C MET A 105 3.75 6.18 -21.34
N ASP A 106 3.15 5.16 -20.71
CA ASP A 106 2.22 4.20 -21.31
C ASP A 106 0.95 4.85 -21.89
N HIS A 107 0.43 5.93 -21.28
CA HIS A 107 -0.74 6.64 -21.82
C HIS A 107 -0.39 7.51 -23.04
N LEU A 108 0.85 7.98 -23.12
CA LEU A 108 1.32 8.83 -24.23
C LEU A 108 1.75 8.01 -25.45
N GLN A 109 1.92 6.70 -25.30
CA GLN A 109 2.37 5.79 -26.34
C GLN A 109 1.44 5.79 -27.57
N GLY A 110 0.12 5.87 -27.37
CA GLY A 110 -0.86 5.96 -28.45
C GLY A 110 -0.71 7.22 -29.30
N ALA A 111 -0.44 8.36 -28.66
CA ALA A 111 -0.22 9.63 -29.36
C ALA A 111 1.06 9.57 -30.22
N PHE A 112 2.12 8.94 -29.72
CA PHE A 112 3.35 8.74 -30.50
C PHE A 112 3.14 7.83 -31.71
N TYR A 113 2.40 6.72 -31.58
CA TYR A 113 2.10 5.86 -32.74
C TYR A 113 1.33 6.59 -33.84
N LEU A 114 0.33 7.38 -33.46
CA LEU A 114 -0.46 8.16 -34.41
C LEU A 114 0.39 9.22 -35.13
N LEU A 115 1.30 9.87 -34.39
CA LEU A 115 2.24 10.84 -34.95
C LEU A 115 3.23 10.21 -35.94
N PHE A 116 3.82 9.06 -35.58
CA PHE A 116 4.72 8.34 -36.49
C PHE A 116 4.01 7.82 -37.74
N LEU A 117 2.77 7.32 -37.59
CA LEU A 117 1.98 6.81 -38.70
C LEU A 117 1.57 7.95 -39.66
N GLY A 118 1.15 9.09 -39.12
CA GLY A 118 0.85 10.29 -39.91
C GLY A 118 2.08 10.84 -40.64
N SER A 119 3.22 10.92 -39.95
CA SER A 119 4.50 11.35 -40.56
C SER A 119 4.99 10.39 -41.65
N GLY A 120 4.81 9.07 -41.44
CA GLY A 120 5.12 8.05 -42.43
C GLY A 120 4.25 8.14 -43.68
N LEU A 121 2.93 8.27 -43.52
CA LEU A 121 1.99 8.47 -44.63
C LEU A 121 2.34 9.74 -45.42
N ALA A 122 2.57 10.87 -44.73
CA ALA A 122 2.93 12.12 -45.40
C ALA A 122 4.24 12.00 -46.19
N SER A 123 5.25 11.30 -45.63
CA SER A 123 6.52 11.06 -46.31
C SER A 123 6.35 10.15 -47.54
N ILE A 124 5.51 9.13 -47.46
CA ILE A 124 5.20 8.23 -48.58
C ILE A 124 4.46 8.99 -49.69
N THR A 125 3.45 9.80 -49.33
CA THR A 125 2.71 10.63 -50.29
C THR A 125 3.64 11.61 -51.00
N PHE A 126 4.53 12.29 -50.27
CA PHE A 126 5.50 13.21 -50.85
C PHE A 126 6.49 12.51 -51.80
N LEU A 127 6.97 11.31 -51.45
CA LEU A 127 7.83 10.52 -52.33
C LEU A 127 7.07 10.05 -53.58
N ALA A 128 5.80 9.65 -53.44
CA ALA A 128 4.96 9.24 -54.56
C ALA A 128 4.69 10.41 -55.51
N GLU A 129 4.43 11.61 -55.01
CA GLU A 129 4.31 12.83 -55.82
C GLU A 129 5.61 13.12 -56.57
N LYS A 130 6.75 13.07 -55.88
CA LYS A 130 8.07 13.30 -56.49
C LYS A 130 8.42 12.28 -57.57
N ILE A 131 8.02 11.02 -57.41
CA ILE A 131 8.27 9.94 -58.39
C ILE A 131 7.34 10.08 -59.60
N ASN A 132 6.08 10.46 -59.37
CA ASN A 132 5.10 10.64 -60.44
C ASN A 132 5.26 11.96 -61.22
N GLY A 133 6.23 12.80 -60.87
CA GLY A 133 6.68 13.90 -61.71
C GLY A 133 5.63 15.00 -61.92
N ILE A 134 4.91 15.36 -60.85
CA ILE A 134 4.27 16.68 -60.72
C ILE A 134 5.14 17.53 -59.79
#